data_AF-A0A8H9HIF0-F1
#
_entry.id   AF-A0A8H9HIF0-F1
#
_cell.length_a   1.000
_cell.length_b   1.000
_cell.length_c   1.000
_cell.angle_alpha   90.00
_cell.angle_beta   90.00
_cell.angle_gamma   90.00
#
_symmetry.space_group_name_H-M   'P 1'
#
loop_
_entity.id
_entity.type
_entity.pdbx_description
1 polymer ?
#
loop_
_entity_poly.entity_id
_entity_poly.type
_entity_poly.pdbx_seq_one_letter_code
_entity_poly.pdbx_strand_id
1 'polypeptide(L)'
;MPSIAQPPDVGEPLDPLPREFAAFMRPEIPGLIKEIRLEVTRTYPEYGRLLNGPHADAIRQGVEQALSAFVDRVADPGAGCALRDELLRKFGRVEAYEGRELDSLHGAYRLGARIALRRAKTIGRQYSLSPSVILTFADTVFAYVDELEALSREGYAEVQARAASEVSAVRRQLLHLILAAPPLPHATIASLCEAAAWELPAQCTMIALRTPVPDQIQAHLDEDVLADPGIPQPHLLVPGPLTAARREMLDRALGPAHAVAGVTVPPAQAADSIRWARRVLALIDDRVIPDAPLVFCEDHLTTLWLLTDPALVARLAARELAPLDGLSASRRDRLVETLRVHISTRAPAEQVGEALGVHAQTVRYRLRNLETHLGPRLTDPDHRFALEAALRSLHLQGRGGRG
;
A
#
# COMPACT_ATOMS: atom_id res chain seq x y z
N MET A 1 48.75 12.93 -3.20
CA MET A 1 47.46 13.65 -3.15
C MET A 1 46.78 13.43 -4.49
N PRO A 2 45.65 12.70 -4.56
CA PRO A 2 44.98 12.50 -5.83
C PRO A 2 44.29 13.80 -6.24
N SER A 3 44.54 14.22 -7.47
CA SER A 3 43.96 15.42 -8.09
C SER A 3 42.44 15.26 -8.16
N ILE A 4 41.72 16.12 -7.43
CA ILE A 4 40.27 16.26 -7.57
C ILE A 4 40.04 16.81 -8.99
N ALA A 5 39.52 15.98 -9.88
CA ALA A 5 39.07 16.44 -11.18
C ALA A 5 37.96 17.48 -10.96
N GLN A 6 38.18 18.71 -11.42
CA GLN A 6 37.11 19.70 -11.49
C GLN A 6 36.00 19.13 -12.38
N PRO A 7 34.71 19.23 -11.97
CA PRO A 7 33.62 18.85 -12.85
C PRO A 7 33.72 19.72 -14.12
N PRO A 8 33.52 19.14 -15.32
CA PRO A 8 33.51 19.93 -16.54
C PRO A 8 32.41 20.99 -16.43
N ASP A 9 32.69 22.20 -16.90
CA ASP A 9 31.73 23.28 -17.03
C ASP A 9 30.66 22.86 -18.05
N VAL A 10 29.54 22.31 -17.55
CA VAL A 10 28.45 21.78 -18.36
C VAL A 10 27.58 22.94 -18.85
N GLY A 11 28.03 23.65 -19.89
CA GLY A 11 27.22 24.53 -20.73
C GLY A 11 26.57 25.75 -20.05
N GLU A 12 26.02 26.66 -20.86
CA GLU A 12 25.19 27.77 -20.34
C GLU A 12 23.95 27.19 -19.62
N PRO A 13 23.55 27.76 -18.46
CA PRO A 13 22.35 27.31 -17.76
C PRO A 13 21.14 27.49 -18.66
N LEU A 14 20.39 26.40 -18.87
CA LEU A 14 19.13 26.48 -19.60
C LEU A 14 18.11 27.34 -18.84
N ASP A 15 17.31 28.11 -19.58
CA ASP A 15 16.22 28.90 -19.02
C ASP A 15 15.28 28.00 -18.19
N PRO A 16 14.69 28.50 -17.08
CA PRO A 16 13.81 27.68 -16.24
C PRO A 16 12.59 27.17 -17.01
N LEU A 17 12.13 25.97 -16.65
CA LEU A 17 10.93 25.39 -17.26
C LEU A 17 9.73 26.35 -17.16
N PRO A 18 8.99 26.57 -18.26
CA PRO A 18 7.78 27.38 -18.23
C PRO A 18 6.78 26.82 -17.20
N ARG A 19 6.23 27.68 -16.34
CA ARG A 19 5.28 27.27 -15.29
C ARG A 19 4.04 26.56 -15.83
N GLU A 20 3.61 26.95 -17.04
CA GLU A 20 2.50 26.34 -17.77
C GLU A 20 2.75 24.85 -18.07
N PHE A 21 4.02 24.43 -18.10
CA PHE A 21 4.39 23.04 -18.32
C PHE A 21 3.90 22.11 -17.20
N ALA A 22 3.78 22.61 -15.97
CA ALA A 22 3.20 21.87 -14.86
C ALA A 22 1.76 21.42 -15.12
N ALA A 23 0.97 22.24 -15.83
CA ALA A 23 -0.42 21.90 -16.16
C ALA A 23 -0.51 20.71 -17.12
N PHE A 24 0.47 20.54 -18.01
CA PHE A 24 0.55 19.38 -18.92
C PHE A 24 1.06 18.11 -18.23
N MET A 25 1.89 18.25 -17.19
CA MET A 25 2.44 17.11 -16.47
C MET A 25 1.46 16.48 -15.48
N ARG A 26 0.63 17.27 -14.78
CA ARG A 26 -0.27 16.76 -13.73
C ARG A 26 -1.19 15.60 -14.20
N PRO A 27 -1.86 15.68 -15.36
CA PRO A 27 -2.74 14.61 -15.84
C PRO A 27 -2.00 13.29 -16.14
N GLU A 28 -0.70 13.34 -16.37
CA GLU A 28 0.11 12.18 -16.76
C GLU A 28 0.62 11.37 -15.58
N ILE A 29 0.63 11.94 -14.38
CA ILE A 29 1.16 11.32 -13.15
C ILE A 29 0.56 9.92 -12.91
N PRO A 30 -0.78 9.72 -12.93
CA PRO A 30 -1.36 8.39 -12.64
C PRO A 30 -0.88 7.32 -13.63
N GLY A 31 -0.81 7.70 -14.92
CA GLY A 31 -0.32 6.80 -15.96
C GLY A 31 1.19 6.54 -15.84
N LEU A 32 1.97 7.53 -15.41
CA LEU A 32 3.42 7.42 -15.23
C LEU A 32 3.74 6.50 -14.06
N ILE A 33 3.06 6.64 -12.93
CA ILE A 33 3.22 5.76 -11.77
C ILE A 33 2.96 4.30 -12.14
N LYS A 34 1.90 4.03 -12.91
CA LYS A 34 1.58 2.67 -13.38
C LYS A 34 2.71 2.07 -14.21
N GLU A 35 3.29 2.85 -15.12
CA GLU A 35 4.39 2.41 -15.99
C GLU A 35 5.70 2.22 -15.19
N ILE A 36 6.06 3.18 -14.34
CA ILE A 36 7.22 3.09 -13.44
C ILE A 36 7.12 1.84 -12.57
N ARG A 37 5.97 1.61 -11.93
CA ARG A 37 5.74 0.46 -11.06
C ARG A 37 6.00 -0.86 -11.80
N LEU A 38 5.47 -0.98 -13.02
CA LEU A 38 5.62 -2.19 -13.84
C LEU A 38 7.08 -2.41 -14.23
N GLU A 39 7.76 -1.39 -14.74
CA GLU A 39 9.14 -1.52 -15.22
C GLU A 39 10.16 -1.67 -14.09
N VAL A 40 9.98 -0.98 -12.95
CA VAL A 40 10.82 -1.15 -11.77
C VAL A 40 10.66 -2.55 -11.20
N THR A 41 9.43 -3.06 -11.05
CA THR A 41 9.19 -4.45 -10.61
C THR A 41 9.90 -5.46 -11.51
N ARG A 42 9.87 -5.24 -12.82
CA ARG A 42 10.49 -6.14 -13.81
C ARG A 42 12.02 -6.11 -13.75
N THR A 43 12.60 -4.93 -13.50
CA THR A 43 14.05 -4.70 -13.55
C THR A 43 14.73 -4.98 -12.22
N TYR A 44 14.04 -4.69 -11.10
CA TYR A 44 14.51 -4.83 -9.73
C TYR A 44 13.47 -5.66 -8.93
N PRO A 45 13.51 -7.01 -9.06
CA PRO A 45 12.53 -7.90 -8.43
C PRO A 45 12.41 -7.76 -6.91
N GLU A 46 13.47 -7.31 -6.23
CA GLU A 46 13.50 -6.99 -4.80
C GLU A 46 12.44 -5.94 -4.42
N TYR A 47 12.12 -5.00 -5.31
CA TYR A 47 11.04 -4.03 -5.11
C TYR A 47 9.66 -4.57 -5.47
N GLY A 48 9.57 -5.76 -6.07
CA GLY A 48 8.30 -6.36 -6.47
C GLY A 48 7.33 -6.54 -5.31
N ARG A 49 7.81 -6.94 -4.12
CA ARG A 49 6.97 -7.08 -2.92
C ARG A 49 6.53 -5.72 -2.37
N LEU A 50 7.40 -4.71 -2.42
CA LEU A 50 7.09 -3.34 -2.01
C LEU A 50 6.02 -2.73 -2.91
N LEU A 51 6.16 -2.93 -4.23
CA LEU A 51 5.35 -2.30 -5.27
C LEU A 51 4.07 -3.05 -5.64
N ASN A 52 4.00 -4.37 -5.39
CA ASN A 52 2.83 -5.20 -5.71
C ASN A 52 2.24 -5.90 -4.48
N GLY A 53 2.78 -5.61 -3.29
CA GLY A 53 2.23 -6.11 -2.03
C GLY A 53 0.94 -5.40 -1.62
N PRO A 54 0.40 -5.73 -0.44
CA PRO A 54 -0.83 -5.12 0.09
C PRO A 54 -0.71 -3.63 0.41
N HIS A 55 0.51 -3.11 0.25
CA HIS A 55 0.99 -1.77 0.54
C HIS A 55 1.48 -1.06 -0.70
N ALA A 56 1.30 -1.69 -1.86
CA ALA A 56 1.50 -1.09 -3.15
C ALA A 56 0.85 0.29 -3.21
N ASP A 57 -0.32 0.48 -2.60
CA ASP A 57 -1.02 1.77 -2.59
C ASP A 57 -0.35 2.84 -1.73
N ALA A 58 0.17 2.52 -0.54
CA ALA A 58 0.91 3.50 0.26
C ALA A 58 2.25 3.89 -0.39
N ILE A 59 2.95 2.93 -1.02
CA ILE A 59 4.16 3.25 -1.81
C ILE A 59 3.80 4.02 -3.08
N ARG A 60 2.70 3.64 -3.75
CA ARG A 60 2.16 4.36 -4.91
C ARG A 60 1.83 5.79 -4.54
N GLN A 61 1.19 6.03 -3.39
CA GLN A 61 0.92 7.37 -2.86
C GLN A 61 2.22 8.13 -2.56
N GLY A 62 3.24 7.48 -1.99
CA GLY A 62 4.55 8.09 -1.78
C GLY A 62 5.25 8.50 -3.09
N VAL A 63 5.20 7.63 -4.11
CA VAL A 63 5.71 7.92 -5.46
C VAL A 63 4.88 9.03 -6.12
N GLU A 64 3.56 9.02 -5.96
CA GLU A 64 2.65 10.06 -6.43
C GLU A 64 2.96 11.42 -5.79
N GLN A 65 3.21 11.45 -4.50
CA GLN A 65 3.64 12.64 -3.77
C GLN A 65 5.00 13.14 -4.27
N ALA A 66 5.97 12.26 -4.50
CA ALA A 66 7.27 12.63 -5.04
C ALA A 66 7.17 13.20 -6.46
N LEU A 67 6.34 12.61 -7.33
CA LEU A 67 6.10 13.13 -8.68
C LEU A 67 5.30 14.44 -8.66
N SER A 68 4.32 14.57 -7.76
CA SER A 68 3.54 15.80 -7.60
C SER A 68 4.41 16.94 -7.10
N ALA A 69 5.29 16.68 -6.12
CA ALA A 69 6.25 17.66 -5.61
C ALA A 69 7.21 18.16 -6.70
N PHE A 70 7.62 17.31 -7.64
CA PHE A 70 8.40 17.73 -8.80
C PHE A 70 7.59 18.69 -9.69
N VAL A 71 6.34 18.34 -9.99
CA VAL A 71 5.46 19.17 -10.83
C VAL A 71 5.14 20.50 -10.15
N ASP A 72 4.93 20.50 -8.84
CA ASP A 72 4.69 21.71 -8.06
C ASP A 72 5.93 22.60 -8.02
N ARG A 73 7.14 22.03 -7.94
CA ARG A 73 8.39 22.79 -8.07
C ARG A 73 8.53 23.47 -9.44
N VAL A 74 8.09 22.83 -10.51
CA VAL A 74 8.08 23.44 -11.85
C VAL A 74 7.07 24.60 -11.93
N ALA A 75 5.96 24.51 -11.22
CA ALA A 75 4.98 25.59 -11.12
C ALA A 75 5.46 26.74 -10.20
N ASP A 76 6.08 26.39 -9.09
CA ASP A 76 6.57 27.28 -8.04
C ASP A 76 7.89 26.73 -7.44
N PRO A 77 9.06 27.32 -7.79
CA PRO A 77 10.35 26.91 -7.25
C PRO A 77 10.47 27.01 -5.71
N GLY A 78 9.58 27.77 -5.05
CA GLY A 78 9.52 27.89 -3.59
C GLY A 78 8.66 26.84 -2.89
N ALA A 79 8.02 25.92 -3.63
CA ALA A 79 7.19 24.88 -3.05
C ALA A 79 7.98 24.00 -2.06
N GLY A 80 7.45 23.88 -0.84
CA GLY A 80 8.08 23.10 0.22
C GLY A 80 8.17 21.61 -0.12
N CYS A 81 9.31 20.99 0.16
CA CYS A 81 9.60 19.59 -0.16
C CYS A 81 9.83 18.69 1.07
N ALA A 82 9.60 19.19 2.28
CA ALA A 82 9.97 18.50 3.52
C ALA A 82 9.39 17.08 3.66
N LEU A 83 8.12 16.87 3.29
CA LEU A 83 7.47 15.55 3.37
C LEU A 83 8.10 14.54 2.41
N ARG A 84 8.42 14.98 1.19
CA ARG A 84 9.12 14.18 0.19
C ARG A 84 10.54 13.86 0.66
N ASP A 85 11.24 14.85 1.19
CA ASP A 85 12.63 14.68 1.64
C ASP A 85 12.74 13.65 2.75
N GLU A 86 11.84 13.75 3.72
CA GLU A 86 11.75 12.76 4.78
C GLU A 86 11.40 11.37 4.24
N LEU A 87 10.47 11.25 3.28
CA LEU A 87 10.17 9.98 2.62
C LEU A 87 11.40 9.36 1.93
N LEU A 88 12.25 10.16 1.30
CA LEU A 88 13.45 9.68 0.62
C LEU A 88 14.53 9.22 1.60
N ARG A 89 14.70 9.95 2.72
CA ARG A 89 15.54 9.48 3.84
C ARG A 89 15.03 8.15 4.39
N LYS A 90 13.71 8.01 4.55
CA LYS A 90 13.07 6.77 5.00
C LYS A 90 13.39 5.58 4.08
N PHE A 91 13.45 5.75 2.76
CA PHE A 91 13.87 4.68 1.85
C PHE A 91 15.34 4.29 2.06
N GLY A 92 16.22 5.27 2.23
CA GLY A 92 17.63 5.03 2.56
C GLY A 92 17.81 4.20 3.83
N ARG A 93 17.04 4.50 4.89
CA ARG A 93 17.07 3.74 6.14
C ARG A 93 16.66 2.28 5.94
N VAL A 94 15.63 2.02 5.14
CA VAL A 94 15.17 0.65 4.81
C VAL A 94 16.27 -0.14 4.09
N GLU A 95 16.92 0.43 3.07
CA GLU A 95 18.03 -0.23 2.37
C GLU A 95 19.17 -0.61 3.33
N ALA A 96 19.51 0.29 4.25
CA ALA A 96 20.55 0.03 5.26
C ALA A 96 20.17 -1.08 6.24
N TYR A 97 18.93 -1.09 6.75
CA TYR A 97 18.46 -2.15 7.65
C TYR A 97 18.46 -3.53 7.00
N GLU A 98 18.13 -3.60 5.71
CA GLU A 98 18.10 -4.85 4.95
C GLU A 98 19.48 -5.24 4.40
N GLY A 99 20.53 -4.47 4.71
CA GLY A 99 21.91 -4.75 4.31
C GLY A 99 22.15 -4.66 2.81
N ARG A 100 21.28 -3.94 2.08
CA ARG A 100 21.41 -3.75 0.63
C ARG A 100 22.24 -2.51 0.31
N GLU A 101 22.83 -2.52 -0.88
CA GLU A 101 23.49 -1.34 -1.43
C GLU A 101 22.46 -0.42 -2.11
N LEU A 102 22.75 0.88 -2.15
CA LEU A 102 21.85 1.88 -2.75
C LEU A 102 21.77 1.80 -4.28
N ASP A 103 22.59 0.99 -4.93
CA ASP A 103 22.67 0.91 -6.39
C ASP A 103 21.35 0.48 -7.03
N SER A 104 20.62 -0.47 -6.42
CA SER A 104 19.28 -0.85 -6.88
C SER A 104 18.28 0.31 -6.75
N LEU A 105 18.33 1.05 -5.65
CA LEU A 105 17.42 2.17 -5.38
C LEU A 105 17.67 3.33 -6.36
N HIS A 106 18.93 3.73 -6.51
CA HIS A 106 19.35 4.74 -7.48
C HIS A 106 19.04 4.30 -8.91
N GLY A 107 19.26 3.02 -9.22
CA GLY A 107 18.88 2.41 -10.49
C GLY A 107 17.38 2.52 -10.79
N ALA A 108 16.52 2.32 -9.78
CA ALA A 108 15.09 2.51 -9.89
C ALA A 108 14.70 3.97 -10.14
N TYR A 109 15.35 4.95 -9.49
CA TYR A 109 15.14 6.38 -9.76
C TYR A 109 15.51 6.76 -11.19
N ARG A 110 16.68 6.31 -11.67
CA ARG A 110 17.14 6.52 -13.05
C ARG A 110 16.22 5.85 -14.08
N LEU A 111 15.66 4.68 -13.76
CA LEU A 111 14.65 4.04 -14.59
C LEU A 111 13.37 4.86 -14.65
N GLY A 112 12.87 5.36 -13.51
CA GLY A 112 11.72 6.24 -13.44
C GLY A 112 11.89 7.52 -14.28
N ALA A 113 13.05 8.17 -14.17
CA ALA A 113 13.40 9.34 -14.98
C ALA A 113 13.41 9.04 -16.48
N ARG A 114 13.99 7.92 -16.91
CA ARG A 114 13.98 7.51 -18.33
C ARG A 114 12.56 7.32 -18.87
N ILE A 115 11.64 6.78 -18.06
CA ILE A 115 10.24 6.61 -18.42
C ILE A 115 9.55 7.97 -18.54
N ALA A 116 9.77 8.87 -17.57
CA ALA A 116 9.24 10.23 -17.61
C ALA A 116 9.71 11.00 -18.86
N LEU A 117 10.99 10.90 -19.21
CA LEU A 117 11.56 11.53 -20.41
C LEU A 117 10.99 10.97 -21.71
N ARG A 118 10.81 9.65 -21.80
CA ARG A 118 10.17 9.01 -22.95
C ARG A 118 8.74 9.52 -23.14
N ARG A 119 8.00 9.70 -22.05
CA ARG A 119 6.64 10.23 -22.06
C ARG A 119 6.60 11.71 -22.45
N ALA A 120 7.49 12.52 -21.87
CA ALA A 120 7.62 13.93 -22.22
C ALA A 120 7.96 14.13 -23.70
N LYS A 121 8.79 13.25 -24.30
CA LYS A 121 9.05 13.27 -25.75
C LYS A 121 7.79 13.05 -26.59
N THR A 122 6.90 12.15 -26.16
CA THR A 122 5.62 11.88 -26.84
C THR A 122 4.67 13.08 -26.75
N ILE A 123 4.54 13.65 -25.55
CA ILE A 123 3.71 14.83 -25.28
C ILE A 123 4.24 16.06 -26.02
N GLY A 124 5.56 16.25 -26.01
CA GLY A 124 6.21 17.37 -26.71
C GLY A 124 5.93 17.37 -28.21
N ARG A 125 5.77 16.20 -28.83
CA ARG A 125 5.33 16.12 -30.24
C ARG A 125 3.86 16.49 -30.42
N GLN A 126 2.99 16.04 -29.51
CA GLN A 126 1.54 16.32 -29.56
C GLN A 126 1.23 17.81 -29.39
N TYR A 127 1.95 18.49 -28.50
CA TYR A 127 1.76 19.92 -28.20
C TYR A 127 2.79 20.83 -28.88
N SER A 128 3.58 20.30 -29.83
CA SER A 128 4.61 21.03 -30.59
C SER A 128 5.57 21.86 -29.71
N LEU A 129 6.00 21.28 -28.57
CA LEU A 129 6.95 21.92 -27.67
C LEU A 129 8.32 22.05 -28.33
N SER A 130 8.98 23.19 -28.09
CA SER A 130 10.32 23.45 -28.62
C SER A 130 11.35 22.45 -28.05
N PRO A 131 12.37 22.05 -28.84
CA PRO A 131 13.44 21.18 -28.36
C PRO A 131 14.17 21.69 -27.10
N SER A 132 14.33 23.02 -26.96
CA SER A 132 14.94 23.65 -25.77
C SER A 132 14.17 23.35 -24.48
N VAL A 133 12.82 23.42 -24.52
CA VAL A 133 11.96 23.07 -23.37
C VAL A 133 12.13 21.59 -23.00
N ILE A 134 12.26 20.69 -23.98
CA ILE A 134 12.46 19.26 -23.71
C ILE A 134 13.85 18.99 -23.11
N LEU A 135 14.88 19.71 -23.56
CA LEU A 135 16.23 19.64 -22.97
C LEU A 135 16.24 20.17 -21.54
N THR A 136 15.60 21.32 -21.31
CA THR A 136 15.45 21.90 -19.96
C THR A 136 14.70 20.94 -19.03
N PHE A 137 13.67 20.27 -19.55
CA PHE A 137 12.95 19.25 -18.81
C PHE A 137 13.85 18.08 -18.43
N ALA A 138 14.69 17.63 -19.36
CA ALA A 138 15.66 16.57 -19.09
C ALA A 138 16.63 16.95 -17.98
N ASP A 139 17.22 18.13 -18.05
CA ASP A 139 18.16 18.61 -17.02
C ASP A 139 17.48 18.77 -15.66
N THR A 140 16.25 19.29 -15.64
CA THR A 140 15.45 19.40 -14.40
C THR A 140 15.15 18.03 -13.79
N VAL A 141 14.83 17.02 -14.62
CA VAL A 141 14.60 15.65 -14.16
C VAL A 141 15.88 15.02 -13.60
N PHE A 142 17.03 15.21 -14.24
CA PHE A 142 18.31 14.67 -13.74
C PHE A 142 18.73 15.33 -12.43
N ALA A 143 18.68 16.66 -12.34
CA ALA A 143 18.93 17.38 -11.09
C ALA A 143 17.99 16.89 -9.98
N TYR A 144 16.73 16.60 -10.32
CA TYR A 144 15.79 16.03 -9.36
C TYR A 144 16.19 14.63 -8.90
N VAL A 145 16.61 13.75 -9.80
CA VAL A 145 17.12 12.41 -9.44
C VAL A 145 18.33 12.52 -8.51
N ASP A 146 19.26 13.42 -8.78
CA ASP A 146 20.45 13.63 -7.94
C ASP A 146 20.05 14.04 -6.50
N GLU A 147 19.02 14.88 -6.35
CA GLU A 147 18.45 15.19 -5.03
C GLU A 147 17.86 13.94 -4.35
N LEU A 148 17.11 13.10 -5.08
CA LEU A 148 16.56 11.85 -4.53
C LEU A 148 17.68 10.93 -4.02
N GLU A 149 18.73 10.74 -4.83
CA GLU A 149 19.90 9.91 -4.50
C GLU A 149 20.65 10.46 -3.27
N ALA A 150 20.79 11.80 -3.15
CA ALA A 150 21.43 12.42 -2.01
C ALA A 150 20.64 12.20 -0.70
N LEU A 151 19.33 12.42 -0.73
CA LEU A 151 18.45 12.27 0.44
C LEU A 151 18.36 10.81 0.92
N SER A 152 18.27 9.85 0.01
CA SER A 152 18.32 8.44 0.39
C SER A 152 19.69 8.04 0.95
N ARG A 153 20.78 8.64 0.46
CA ARG A 153 22.11 8.42 1.04
C ARG A 153 22.25 8.98 2.46
N GLU A 154 21.66 10.13 2.76
CA GLU A 154 21.59 10.68 4.11
C GLU A 154 20.94 9.66 5.08
N GLY A 155 19.75 9.17 4.75
CA GLY A 155 19.05 8.18 5.57
C GLY A 155 19.83 6.87 5.72
N TYR A 156 20.49 6.40 4.65
CA TYR A 156 21.35 5.21 4.71
C TYR A 156 22.53 5.41 5.67
N ALA A 157 23.21 6.55 5.57
CA ALA A 157 24.35 6.89 6.42
C ALA A 157 23.95 7.07 7.89
N GLU A 158 22.75 7.61 8.18
CA GLU A 158 22.20 7.69 9.54
C GLU A 158 22.14 6.33 10.23
N VAL A 159 21.70 5.28 9.50
CA VAL A 159 21.64 3.92 10.04
C VAL A 159 23.04 3.37 10.24
N GLN A 160 23.93 3.48 9.25
CA GLN A 160 25.29 2.95 9.35
C GLN A 160 26.10 3.59 10.48
N ALA A 161 25.91 4.89 10.73
CA ALA A 161 26.56 5.60 11.83
C ALA A 161 26.11 5.10 13.21
N ARG A 162 24.86 4.63 13.35
CA ARG A 162 24.28 4.13 14.61
C ARG A 162 24.43 2.62 14.79
N ALA A 163 24.55 1.87 13.69
CA ALA A 163 24.52 0.41 13.64
C ALA A 163 25.69 -0.25 14.38
N ALA A 164 26.81 0.45 14.58
CA ALA A 164 27.99 -0.15 15.21
C ALA A 164 27.95 -0.20 16.74
N SER A 165 27.02 0.46 17.44
CA SER A 165 27.09 0.54 18.92
C SER A 165 25.76 0.69 19.69
N GLU A 166 24.61 0.80 19.05
CA GLU A 166 23.33 0.95 19.74
C GLU A 166 22.45 -0.31 19.64
N VAL A 167 22.08 -0.91 20.77
CA VAL A 167 21.08 -2.00 20.85
C VAL A 167 19.78 -1.63 20.13
N SER A 168 19.40 -0.34 20.17
CA SER A 168 18.22 0.19 19.47
C SER A 168 18.32 0.05 17.95
N ALA A 169 19.52 0.21 17.38
CA ALA A 169 19.75 0.08 15.94
C ALA A 169 19.67 -1.40 15.51
N VAL A 170 20.25 -2.30 16.32
CA VAL A 170 20.16 -3.75 16.08
C VAL A 170 18.73 -4.26 16.19
N ARG A 171 17.94 -3.78 17.17
CA ARG A 171 16.50 -4.11 17.30
C ARG A 171 15.68 -3.69 16.07
N ARG A 172 15.93 -2.49 15.51
CA ARG A 172 15.30 -2.06 14.26
C ARG A 172 15.74 -2.94 13.10
N GLN A 173 17.04 -3.20 12.96
CA GLN A 173 17.57 -4.09 11.92
C GLN A 173 16.93 -5.49 11.98
N LEU A 174 16.84 -6.08 13.18
CA LEU A 174 16.19 -7.37 13.42
C LEU A 174 14.73 -7.36 12.96
N LEU A 175 13.96 -6.31 13.28
CA LEU A 175 12.56 -6.16 12.84
C LEU A 175 12.43 -6.25 11.31
N HIS A 176 13.29 -5.55 10.56
CA HIS A 176 13.28 -5.58 9.09
C HIS A 176 13.68 -6.95 8.55
N LEU A 177 14.73 -7.54 9.11
CA LEU A 177 15.26 -8.84 8.66
C LEU A 177 14.32 -10.02 8.95
N ILE A 178 13.50 -9.95 10.01
CA ILE A 178 12.42 -10.94 10.26
C ILE A 178 11.38 -10.92 9.14
N LEU A 179 11.17 -9.76 8.49
CA LEU A 179 10.16 -9.59 7.43
C LEU A 179 10.72 -9.83 6.02
N ALA A 180 12.03 -10.00 5.90
CA ALA A 180 12.74 -10.18 4.63
C ALA A 180 12.27 -11.45 3.87
N ALA A 181 12.40 -11.41 2.55
CA ALA A 181 12.13 -12.53 1.66
C ALA A 181 13.33 -12.75 0.72
N PRO A 182 13.92 -13.96 0.64
CA PRO A 182 13.56 -15.16 1.40
C PRO A 182 13.84 -15.03 2.91
N PRO A 183 13.19 -15.85 3.77
CA PRO A 183 13.45 -15.84 5.21
C PRO A 183 14.93 -16.14 5.50
N LEU A 184 15.48 -15.46 6.51
CA LEU A 184 16.85 -15.71 6.95
C LEU A 184 17.00 -17.08 7.62
N PRO A 185 18.20 -17.69 7.55
CA PRO A 185 18.51 -18.88 8.34
C PRO A 185 18.30 -18.64 9.83
N HIS A 186 17.79 -19.64 10.55
CA HIS A 186 17.51 -19.55 11.98
C HIS A 186 18.74 -19.13 12.81
N ALA A 187 19.94 -19.59 12.45
CA ALA A 187 21.19 -19.21 13.13
C ALA A 187 21.50 -17.71 13.02
N THR A 188 21.21 -17.09 11.87
CA THR A 188 21.38 -15.65 11.66
C THR A 188 20.39 -14.86 12.50
N ILE A 189 19.12 -15.29 12.55
CA ILE A 189 18.10 -14.66 13.39
C ILE A 189 18.48 -14.78 14.87
N ALA A 190 18.95 -15.94 15.32
CA ALA A 190 19.37 -16.15 16.71
C ALA A 190 20.53 -15.21 17.11
N SER A 191 21.56 -15.07 16.27
CA SER A 191 22.68 -14.16 16.54
C SER A 191 22.23 -12.70 16.60
N LEU A 192 21.29 -12.28 15.74
CA LEU A 192 20.71 -10.93 15.79
C LEU A 192 19.84 -10.72 17.03
N CYS A 193 19.09 -11.73 17.47
CA CYS A 193 18.31 -11.70 18.72
C CYS A 193 19.23 -11.50 19.92
N GLU A 194 20.34 -12.23 20.00
CA GLU A 194 21.38 -12.06 21.03
C GLU A 194 21.96 -10.64 21.02
N ALA A 195 22.39 -10.14 19.87
CA ALA A 195 22.92 -8.79 19.72
C ALA A 195 21.89 -7.68 20.03
N ALA A 196 20.60 -7.96 19.80
CA ALA A 196 19.49 -7.07 20.11
C ALA A 196 19.03 -7.15 21.57
N ALA A 197 19.62 -8.03 22.40
CA ALA A 197 19.12 -8.38 23.73
C ALA A 197 17.61 -8.61 23.70
N TRP A 198 17.16 -9.46 22.76
CA TRP A 198 15.75 -9.74 22.49
C TRP A 198 15.54 -11.24 22.35
N GLU A 199 14.53 -11.78 23.02
CA GLU A 199 14.21 -13.21 22.97
C GLU A 199 13.27 -13.49 21.80
N LEU A 200 13.60 -14.48 20.96
CA LEU A 200 12.75 -14.88 19.85
C LEU A 200 11.49 -15.59 20.38
N PRO A 201 10.28 -15.04 20.22
CA PRO A 201 9.08 -15.64 20.75
C PRO A 201 8.56 -16.77 19.84
N ALA A 202 7.80 -17.71 20.41
CA ALA A 202 7.16 -18.77 19.62
C ALA A 202 6.11 -18.23 18.64
N GLN A 203 5.47 -17.10 18.99
CA GLN A 203 4.47 -16.40 18.18
C GLN A 203 4.66 -14.90 18.33
N CYS A 204 4.19 -14.13 17.36
CA CYS A 204 4.21 -12.66 17.36
C CYS A 204 2.96 -12.11 16.67
N THR A 205 2.60 -10.88 17.03
CA THR A 205 1.55 -10.11 16.38
C THR A 205 2.16 -8.85 15.78
N MET A 206 2.00 -8.67 14.47
CA MET A 206 2.47 -7.47 13.77
C MET A 206 1.42 -6.36 13.85
N ILE A 207 1.83 -5.13 14.13
CA ILE A 207 0.95 -3.97 14.18
C ILE A 207 1.30 -3.01 13.05
N ALA A 208 0.36 -2.70 12.16
CA ALA A 208 0.48 -1.67 11.16
C ALA A 208 0.06 -0.32 11.74
N LEU A 209 0.91 0.70 11.66
CA LEU A 209 0.62 2.04 12.17
C LEU A 209 0.15 2.96 11.05
N ARG A 210 -0.94 3.69 11.27
CA ARG A 210 -1.35 4.77 10.37
C ARG A 210 -0.46 5.99 10.62
N THR A 211 -0.07 6.67 9.55
CA THR A 211 0.71 7.92 9.63
C THR A 211 -0.27 9.10 9.77
N PRO A 212 0.03 10.14 10.59
CA PRO A 212 1.25 10.34 11.37
C PRO A 212 1.34 9.45 12.61
N VAL A 213 2.55 8.96 12.90
CA VAL A 213 2.84 8.18 14.11
C VAL A 213 3.13 9.15 15.26
N PRO A 214 2.66 8.89 16.49
CA PRO A 214 2.98 9.73 17.65
C PRO A 214 4.49 9.77 17.93
N ASP A 215 5.03 10.97 18.20
CA ASP A 215 6.47 11.18 18.45
C ASP A 215 7.01 10.35 19.64
N GLN A 216 6.18 10.14 20.66
CA GLN A 216 6.54 9.43 21.89
C GLN A 216 6.10 7.97 21.92
N ILE A 217 5.68 7.39 20.78
CA ILE A 217 5.19 6.00 20.73
C ILE A 217 6.15 5.03 21.43
N GLN A 218 7.46 5.18 21.19
CA GLN A 218 8.48 4.28 21.71
C GLN A 218 8.63 4.35 23.24
N ALA A 219 8.27 5.47 23.88
CA ALA A 219 8.37 5.64 25.32
C ALA A 219 7.28 4.88 26.11
N HIS A 220 6.21 4.47 25.41
CA HIS A 220 5.06 3.78 25.99
C HIS A 220 5.00 2.29 25.64
N LEU A 221 5.93 1.80 24.82
CA LEU A 221 6.03 0.39 24.47
C LEU A 221 6.83 -0.37 25.53
N ASP A 222 6.42 -1.60 25.80
CA ASP A 222 7.21 -2.53 26.61
C ASP A 222 8.54 -2.84 25.92
N GLU A 223 9.57 -3.18 26.70
CA GLU A 223 10.95 -3.32 26.22
C GLU A 223 11.13 -4.40 25.13
N ASP A 224 10.28 -5.43 25.15
CA ASP A 224 10.32 -6.56 24.24
C ASP A 224 9.56 -6.31 22.92
N VAL A 225 8.95 -5.14 22.74
CA VAL A 225 8.32 -4.74 21.48
C VAL A 225 9.37 -4.16 20.54
N LEU A 226 9.51 -4.76 19.36
CA LEU A 226 10.31 -4.18 18.29
C LEU A 226 9.49 -3.13 17.55
N ALA A 227 10.07 -1.97 17.30
CA ALA A 227 9.37 -0.83 16.71
C ALA A 227 10.27 -0.06 15.75
N ASP A 228 9.71 0.34 14.61
CA ASP A 228 10.34 1.31 13.72
C ASP A 228 9.31 2.32 13.18
N PRO A 229 9.18 3.50 13.81
CA PRO A 229 8.34 4.59 13.30
C PRO A 229 9.02 5.38 12.17
N GLY A 230 10.33 5.21 11.97
CA GLY A 230 11.18 6.02 11.11
C GLY A 230 11.24 5.57 9.65
N ILE A 231 10.27 4.77 9.20
CA ILE A 231 10.21 4.16 7.86
C ILE A 231 8.92 4.57 7.14
N PRO A 232 8.78 4.30 5.82
CA PRO A 232 7.60 4.74 5.08
C PRO A 232 6.30 4.05 5.55
N GLN A 233 6.41 2.81 6.04
CA GLN A 233 5.30 2.00 6.53
C GLN A 233 5.58 1.53 7.96
N PRO A 234 5.39 2.43 8.94
CA PRO A 234 5.76 2.19 10.31
C PRO A 234 4.96 1.03 10.89
N HIS A 235 5.64 0.19 11.67
CA HIS A 235 5.04 -1.01 12.22
C HIS A 235 5.77 -1.48 13.49
N LEU A 236 5.07 -2.32 14.25
CA LEU A 236 5.56 -2.94 15.48
C LEU A 236 5.50 -4.46 15.36
N LEU A 237 6.37 -5.15 16.11
CA LEU A 237 6.25 -6.58 16.40
C LEU A 237 6.07 -6.74 17.91
N VAL A 238 4.90 -7.26 18.30
CA VAL A 238 4.58 -7.57 19.69
C VAL A 238 4.76 -9.09 19.90
N PRO A 239 5.55 -9.53 20.90
CA PRO A 239 5.67 -10.95 21.23
C PRO A 239 4.33 -11.56 21.70
N GLY A 240 3.94 -12.66 21.08
CA GLY A 240 2.72 -13.41 21.40
C GLY A 240 1.41 -12.75 20.97
N PRO A 241 0.27 -13.28 21.45
CA PRO A 241 -1.05 -12.69 21.23
C PRO A 241 -1.25 -11.40 22.02
N LEU A 242 -2.13 -10.52 21.54
CA LEU A 242 -2.47 -9.26 22.21
C LEU A 242 -3.37 -9.49 23.43
N THR A 243 -2.76 -9.76 24.59
CA THR A 243 -3.44 -9.83 25.89
C THR A 243 -4.05 -8.48 26.29
N ALA A 244 -4.87 -8.46 27.35
CA ALA A 244 -5.43 -7.21 27.87
C ALA A 244 -4.35 -6.17 28.20
N ALA A 245 -3.26 -6.59 28.86
CA ALA A 245 -2.13 -5.72 29.18
C ALA A 245 -1.44 -5.15 27.92
N ARG A 246 -1.26 -5.99 26.87
CA ARG A 246 -0.70 -5.51 25.59
C ARG A 246 -1.62 -4.52 24.90
N ARG A 247 -2.94 -4.71 24.99
CA ARG A 247 -3.92 -3.76 24.44
C ARG A 247 -3.88 -2.43 25.19
N GLU A 248 -3.76 -2.43 26.52
CA GLU A 248 -3.59 -1.21 27.32
C GLU A 248 -2.26 -0.50 27.04
N MET A 249 -1.17 -1.25 26.80
CA MET A 249 0.10 -0.69 26.33
C MET A 249 -0.08 0.00 24.97
N LEU A 250 -0.69 -0.67 24.00
CA LEU A 250 -0.94 -0.10 22.68
C LEU A 250 -1.85 1.13 22.74
N ASP A 251 -2.91 1.11 23.54
CA ASP A 251 -3.82 2.24 23.72
C ASP A 251 -3.08 3.49 24.23
N ARG A 252 -2.21 3.33 25.24
CA ARG A 252 -1.36 4.42 25.75
C ARG A 252 -0.34 4.89 24.71
N ALA A 253 0.27 3.98 23.96
CA ALA A 253 1.32 4.30 22.99
C ALA A 253 0.77 4.99 21.72
N LEU A 254 -0.42 4.59 21.28
CA LEU A 254 -1.07 5.13 20.08
C LEU A 254 -1.75 6.48 20.37
N GLY A 255 -2.33 6.67 21.56
CA GLY A 255 -3.08 7.88 21.87
C GLY A 255 -4.19 8.12 20.82
N PRO A 256 -4.18 9.24 20.08
CA PRO A 256 -5.16 9.50 19.01
C PRO A 256 -4.83 8.79 17.69
N ALA A 257 -3.67 8.16 17.55
CA ALA A 257 -3.29 7.47 16.32
C ALA A 257 -4.02 6.13 16.18
N HIS A 258 -4.23 5.72 14.93
CA HIS A 258 -4.94 4.49 14.62
C HIS A 258 -3.98 3.42 14.13
N ALA A 259 -4.27 2.17 14.46
CA ALA A 259 -3.46 1.02 14.08
C ALA A 259 -4.31 -0.20 13.74
N VAL A 260 -3.68 -1.15 13.04
CA VAL A 260 -4.27 -2.46 12.80
C VAL A 260 -3.37 -3.55 13.35
N ALA A 261 -3.94 -4.43 14.17
CA ALA A 261 -3.32 -5.67 14.60
C ALA A 261 -3.49 -6.77 13.56
N GLY A 262 -2.37 -7.35 13.13
CA GLY A 262 -2.33 -8.56 12.31
C GLY A 262 -2.80 -9.79 13.08
N VAL A 263 -2.81 -10.92 12.39
CA VAL A 263 -3.09 -12.23 13.02
C VAL A 263 -1.85 -12.66 13.81
N THR A 264 -2.05 -13.26 14.98
CA THR A 264 -0.95 -13.83 15.77
C THR A 264 -0.38 -15.06 15.07
N VAL A 265 0.91 -15.06 14.74
CA VAL A 265 1.56 -16.11 13.92
C VAL A 265 2.97 -16.43 14.40
N PRO A 266 3.56 -17.58 14.04
CA PRO A 266 5.00 -17.82 14.24
C PRO A 266 5.85 -16.75 13.54
N PRO A 267 7.06 -16.40 14.05
CA PRO A 267 7.90 -15.34 13.47
C PRO A 267 8.20 -15.51 11.97
N ALA A 268 8.34 -16.74 11.49
CA ALA A 268 8.54 -17.04 10.07
C ALA A 268 7.38 -16.56 9.16
N GLN A 269 6.21 -16.29 9.73
CA GLN A 269 5.02 -15.78 9.05
C GLN A 269 4.71 -14.31 9.41
N ALA A 270 5.56 -13.63 10.17
CA ALA A 270 5.38 -12.22 10.54
C ALA A 270 5.16 -11.34 9.30
N ALA A 271 5.87 -11.66 8.22
CA ALA A 271 5.72 -11.09 6.89
C ALA A 271 4.28 -11.13 6.33
N ASP A 272 3.50 -12.18 6.62
CA ASP A 272 2.08 -12.28 6.24
C ASP A 272 1.17 -11.52 7.20
N SER A 273 1.42 -11.65 8.51
CA SER A 273 0.67 -10.93 9.55
C SER A 273 0.66 -9.42 9.32
N ILE A 274 1.84 -8.82 9.06
CA ILE A 274 1.92 -7.39 8.75
C ILE A 274 1.24 -7.07 7.42
N ARG A 275 1.33 -7.96 6.43
CA ARG A 275 0.69 -7.74 5.12
C ARG A 275 -0.83 -7.69 5.24
N TRP A 276 -1.44 -8.54 6.06
CA TRP A 276 -2.89 -8.49 6.34
C TRP A 276 -3.28 -7.24 7.13
N ALA A 277 -2.53 -6.94 8.22
CA ALA A 277 -2.75 -5.75 9.05
C ALA A 277 -2.82 -4.50 8.20
N ARG A 278 -1.81 -4.35 7.35
CA ARG A 278 -1.73 -3.19 6.52
C ARG A 278 -2.79 -3.21 5.38
N ARG A 279 -3.21 -4.38 4.85
CA ARG A 279 -4.33 -4.44 3.88
C ARG A 279 -5.64 -3.94 4.49
N VAL A 280 -5.91 -4.28 5.75
CA VAL A 280 -7.06 -3.73 6.48
C VAL A 280 -6.94 -2.21 6.63
N LEU A 281 -5.74 -1.67 6.87
CA LEU A 281 -5.51 -0.22 6.92
C LEU A 281 -5.91 0.47 5.60
N ALA A 282 -5.54 -0.10 4.46
CA ALA A 282 -5.99 0.39 3.15
C ALA A 282 -7.53 0.30 2.99
N LEU A 283 -8.16 -0.77 3.49
CA LEU A 283 -9.62 -0.91 3.46
C LEU A 283 -10.34 0.07 4.40
N ILE A 284 -9.68 0.54 5.46
CA ILE A 284 -10.17 1.62 6.32
C ILE A 284 -10.08 2.96 5.56
N ASP A 285 -8.95 3.23 4.91
CA ASP A 285 -8.78 4.43 4.08
C ASP A 285 -9.83 4.49 2.95
N ASP A 286 -10.12 3.34 2.33
CA ASP A 286 -11.18 3.16 1.32
C ASP A 286 -12.61 3.13 1.92
N ARG A 287 -12.77 3.32 3.24
CA ARG A 287 -14.06 3.29 3.98
C ARG A 287 -14.86 1.98 3.82
N VAL A 288 -14.21 0.88 3.48
CA VAL A 288 -14.81 -0.46 3.40
C VAL A 288 -14.94 -1.06 4.80
N ILE A 289 -13.94 -0.84 5.65
CA ILE A 289 -13.92 -1.23 7.06
C ILE A 289 -14.07 0.04 7.92
N PRO A 290 -14.91 0.04 8.96
CA PRO A 290 -15.02 1.18 9.87
C PRO A 290 -13.70 1.49 10.56
N ASP A 291 -13.41 2.78 10.70
CA ASP A 291 -12.21 3.24 11.39
C ASP A 291 -12.37 3.13 12.92
N ALA A 292 -11.32 2.69 13.61
CA ALA A 292 -11.26 2.58 15.07
C ALA A 292 -9.80 2.71 15.55
N PRO A 293 -9.55 3.08 16.82
CA PRO A 293 -8.18 3.25 17.33
C PRO A 293 -7.30 2.01 17.13
N LEU A 294 -7.85 0.82 17.37
CA LEU A 294 -7.19 -0.45 17.09
C LEU A 294 -8.19 -1.42 16.43
N VAL A 295 -7.90 -1.82 15.19
CA VAL A 295 -8.68 -2.81 14.43
C VAL A 295 -7.94 -4.13 14.38
N PHE A 296 -8.64 -5.26 14.53
CA PHE A 296 -8.05 -6.60 14.45
C PHE A 296 -8.32 -7.25 13.10
N CYS A 297 -7.29 -7.79 12.46
CA CYS A 297 -7.44 -8.56 11.22
C CYS A 297 -8.33 -9.78 11.37
N GLU A 298 -8.34 -10.41 12.54
CA GLU A 298 -9.12 -11.61 12.85
C GLU A 298 -10.63 -11.36 12.65
N ASP A 299 -11.11 -10.14 12.88
CA ASP A 299 -12.51 -9.74 12.68
C ASP A 299 -12.87 -9.51 11.21
N HIS A 300 -11.87 -9.51 10.31
CA HIS A 300 -12.03 -9.12 8.90
C HIS A 300 -11.46 -10.13 7.90
N LEU A 301 -11.16 -11.36 8.32
CA LEU A 301 -10.54 -12.39 7.46
C LEU A 301 -11.35 -12.67 6.18
N THR A 302 -12.68 -12.77 6.28
CA THR A 302 -13.53 -12.98 5.10
C THR A 302 -13.52 -11.77 4.15
N THR A 303 -13.53 -10.55 4.69
CA THR A 303 -13.42 -9.32 3.89
C THR A 303 -12.10 -9.26 3.15
N LEU A 304 -10.99 -9.58 3.83
CA LEU A 304 -9.66 -9.66 3.23
C LEU A 304 -9.60 -10.68 2.09
N TRP A 305 -10.09 -11.89 2.33
CA TRP A 305 -10.12 -12.95 1.32
C TRP A 305 -10.94 -12.55 0.08
N LEU A 306 -12.15 -12.01 0.28
CA LEU A 306 -13.03 -11.57 -0.80
C LEU A 306 -12.48 -10.39 -1.62
N LEU A 307 -11.55 -9.60 -1.06
CA LEU A 307 -10.96 -8.42 -1.70
C LEU A 307 -9.49 -8.62 -2.07
N THR A 308 -9.02 -9.88 -2.09
CA THR A 308 -7.65 -10.22 -2.49
C THR A 308 -7.44 -10.05 -3.99
N ASP A 309 -8.39 -10.48 -4.82
CA ASP A 309 -8.34 -10.31 -6.28
C ASP A 309 -9.67 -9.75 -6.83
N PRO A 310 -9.82 -8.41 -6.82
CA PRO A 310 -11.02 -7.75 -7.35
C PRO A 310 -11.31 -8.09 -8.82
N ALA A 311 -10.28 -8.33 -9.63
CA ALA A 311 -10.43 -8.60 -11.05
C ALA A 311 -11.01 -10.01 -11.29
N LEU A 312 -10.49 -11.01 -10.57
CA LEU A 312 -11.03 -12.38 -10.61
C LEU A 312 -12.45 -12.41 -10.06
N VAL A 313 -12.74 -11.68 -8.98
CA VAL A 313 -14.10 -11.55 -8.45
C VAL A 313 -15.04 -10.93 -9.49
N ALA A 314 -14.64 -9.89 -10.20
CA ALA A 314 -15.47 -9.28 -11.24
C ALA A 314 -15.78 -10.28 -12.38
N ARG A 315 -14.81 -11.13 -12.74
CA ARG A 315 -15.02 -12.23 -13.71
C ARG A 315 -15.97 -13.29 -13.18
N LEU A 316 -15.84 -13.67 -11.91
CA LEU A 316 -16.75 -14.60 -11.25
C LEU A 316 -18.18 -14.05 -11.22
N ALA A 317 -18.34 -12.79 -10.80
CA ALA A 317 -19.62 -12.10 -10.78
C ALA A 317 -20.26 -12.03 -12.17
N ALA A 318 -19.49 -11.67 -13.20
CA ALA A 318 -19.98 -11.65 -14.58
C ALA A 318 -20.46 -13.03 -15.04
N ARG A 319 -19.72 -14.11 -14.71
CA ARG A 319 -20.11 -15.48 -15.08
C ARG A 319 -21.36 -15.96 -14.35
N GLU A 320 -21.49 -15.65 -13.07
CA GLU A 320 -22.62 -16.13 -12.26
C GLU A 320 -23.89 -15.29 -12.47
N LEU A 321 -23.76 -14.00 -12.78
CA LEU A 321 -24.87 -13.09 -13.02
C LEU A 321 -25.25 -12.96 -14.51
N ALA A 322 -24.50 -13.58 -15.43
CA ALA A 322 -24.79 -13.58 -16.87
C ALA A 322 -26.25 -13.87 -17.25
N PRO A 323 -26.99 -14.77 -16.58
CA PRO A 323 -28.42 -15.00 -16.88
C PRO A 323 -29.33 -13.77 -16.67
N LEU A 324 -28.84 -12.72 -16.00
CA LEU A 324 -29.53 -11.45 -15.80
C LEU A 324 -29.12 -10.37 -16.84
N ASP A 325 -28.27 -10.69 -17.81
CA ASP A 325 -27.73 -9.71 -18.77
C ASP A 325 -28.80 -9.16 -19.73
N GLY A 326 -29.88 -9.92 -19.99
CA GLY A 326 -31.02 -9.46 -20.79
C GLY A 326 -31.94 -8.45 -20.10
N LEU A 327 -31.74 -8.15 -18.81
CA LEU A 327 -32.55 -7.21 -18.04
C LEU A 327 -32.02 -5.78 -18.14
N SER A 328 -32.91 -4.79 -18.02
CA SER A 328 -32.51 -3.39 -17.81
C SER A 328 -31.66 -3.23 -16.54
N ALA A 329 -30.70 -2.31 -16.52
CA ALA A 329 -29.81 -2.07 -15.37
C ALA A 329 -30.56 -1.92 -14.04
N SER A 330 -31.56 -1.01 -13.96
CA SER A 330 -32.37 -0.81 -12.75
C SER A 330 -33.07 -2.08 -12.25
N ARG A 331 -33.51 -2.97 -13.16
CA ARG A 331 -34.14 -4.24 -12.78
C ARG A 331 -33.09 -5.24 -12.29
N ARG A 332 -31.95 -5.33 -12.96
CA ARG A 332 -30.81 -6.17 -12.54
C ARG A 332 -30.34 -5.80 -11.14
N ASP A 333 -30.11 -4.52 -10.88
CA ASP A 333 -29.58 -4.04 -9.59
C ASP A 333 -30.49 -4.42 -8.43
N ARG A 334 -31.81 -4.24 -8.59
CA ARG A 334 -32.81 -4.64 -7.57
C ARG A 334 -32.85 -6.13 -7.31
N LEU A 335 -32.69 -6.96 -8.36
CA LEU A 335 -32.65 -8.41 -8.23
C LEU A 335 -31.35 -8.87 -7.56
N VAL A 336 -30.21 -8.32 -7.96
CA VAL A 336 -28.88 -8.56 -7.38
C VAL A 336 -28.86 -8.19 -5.90
N GLU A 337 -29.42 -7.03 -5.53
CA GLU A 337 -29.54 -6.60 -4.15
C GLU A 337 -30.40 -7.56 -3.30
N THR A 338 -31.52 -8.02 -3.87
CA THR A 338 -32.41 -8.99 -3.20
C THR A 338 -31.74 -10.35 -3.05
N LEU A 339 -31.04 -10.81 -4.10
CA LEU A 339 -30.30 -12.06 -4.11
C LEU A 339 -29.20 -12.05 -3.05
N ARG A 340 -28.44 -10.96 -2.91
CA ARG A 340 -27.38 -10.82 -1.91
C ARG A 340 -27.91 -11.03 -0.49
N VAL A 341 -29.03 -10.38 -0.14
CA VAL A 341 -29.61 -10.51 1.20
C VAL A 341 -30.17 -11.92 1.40
N HIS A 342 -30.92 -12.43 0.42
CA HIS A 342 -31.54 -13.74 0.51
C HIS A 342 -30.51 -14.88 0.60
N ILE A 343 -29.46 -14.87 -0.22
CA ILE A 343 -28.45 -15.94 -0.24
C ILE A 343 -27.62 -15.96 1.05
N SER A 344 -27.32 -14.78 1.61
CA SER A 344 -26.49 -14.65 2.82
C SER A 344 -27.24 -14.98 4.11
N THR A 345 -28.54 -14.67 4.17
CA THR A 345 -29.36 -14.87 5.38
C THR A 345 -30.21 -16.13 5.34
N ARG A 346 -30.56 -16.61 4.13
CA ARG A 346 -31.62 -17.60 3.88
C ARG A 346 -32.93 -17.27 4.59
N ALA A 347 -33.14 -16.00 4.87
CA ALA A 347 -34.28 -15.55 5.65
C ALA A 347 -35.58 -15.60 4.83
N PRO A 348 -36.73 -15.76 5.49
CA PRO A 348 -38.04 -15.59 4.86
C PRO A 348 -38.18 -14.21 4.20
N ALA A 349 -39.07 -14.11 3.22
CA ALA A 349 -39.27 -12.89 2.43
C ALA A 349 -39.64 -11.64 3.26
N GLU A 350 -40.24 -11.82 4.44
CA GLU A 350 -40.54 -10.73 5.38
C GLU A 350 -39.26 -10.08 5.92
N GLN A 351 -38.34 -10.88 6.45
CA GLN A 351 -37.05 -10.42 6.98
C GLN A 351 -36.15 -9.84 5.89
N VAL A 352 -36.16 -10.44 4.69
CA VAL A 352 -35.47 -9.86 3.53
C VAL A 352 -36.10 -8.52 3.14
N GLY A 353 -37.41 -8.38 3.27
CA GLY A 353 -38.15 -7.14 3.00
C GLY A 353 -37.77 -6.03 3.98
N GLU A 354 -37.73 -6.35 5.28
CA GLU A 354 -37.27 -5.45 6.34
C GLU A 354 -35.83 -4.97 6.09
N ALA A 355 -34.91 -5.89 5.78
CA ALA A 355 -33.52 -5.56 5.51
C ALA A 355 -33.31 -4.67 4.26
N LEU A 356 -34.25 -4.71 3.30
CA LEU A 356 -34.20 -3.95 2.05
C LEU A 356 -35.13 -2.72 2.04
N GLY A 357 -35.92 -2.51 3.09
CA GLY A 357 -36.94 -1.44 3.12
C GLY A 357 -38.04 -1.60 2.08
N VAL A 358 -38.41 -2.85 1.72
CA VAL A 358 -39.46 -3.14 0.73
C VAL A 358 -40.49 -4.14 1.26
N HIS A 359 -41.71 -4.09 0.72
CA HIS A 359 -42.77 -5.00 1.12
C HIS A 359 -42.43 -6.48 0.80
N ALA A 360 -42.78 -7.41 1.68
CA ALA A 360 -42.50 -8.84 1.52
C ALA A 360 -43.00 -9.42 0.17
N GLN A 361 -44.12 -8.92 -0.34
CA GLN A 361 -44.64 -9.33 -1.66
C GLN A 361 -43.72 -8.95 -2.82
N THR A 362 -43.05 -7.80 -2.72
CA THR A 362 -42.05 -7.38 -3.70
C THR A 362 -40.84 -8.30 -3.65
N VAL A 363 -40.42 -8.72 -2.46
CA VAL A 363 -39.35 -9.72 -2.30
C VAL A 363 -39.75 -11.04 -2.94
N ARG A 364 -40.93 -11.60 -2.62
CA ARG A 364 -41.42 -12.87 -3.22
C ARG A 364 -41.47 -12.78 -4.75
N TYR A 365 -41.90 -11.64 -5.29
CA TYR A 365 -41.87 -11.41 -6.74
C TYR A 365 -40.44 -11.43 -7.30
N ARG A 366 -39.50 -10.72 -6.66
CA ARG A 366 -38.08 -10.70 -7.08
C ARG A 366 -37.42 -12.08 -6.96
N LEU A 367 -37.71 -12.85 -5.91
CA LEU A 367 -37.18 -14.21 -5.73
C LEU A 367 -37.68 -15.16 -6.82
N ARG A 368 -38.98 -15.16 -7.15
CA ARG A 368 -39.50 -15.94 -8.30
C ARG A 368 -38.86 -15.55 -9.63
N ASN A 369 -38.55 -14.26 -9.81
CA ASN A 369 -37.83 -13.77 -10.97
C ASN A 369 -36.40 -14.33 -11.03
N LEU A 370 -35.70 -14.32 -9.90
CA LEU A 370 -34.36 -14.88 -9.76
C LEU A 370 -34.36 -16.38 -10.03
N GLU A 371 -35.34 -17.14 -9.53
CA GLU A 371 -35.50 -18.57 -9.84
C GLU A 371 -35.71 -18.82 -11.33
N THR A 372 -36.50 -17.97 -12.00
CA THR A 372 -36.74 -18.08 -13.45
C THR A 372 -35.47 -17.88 -14.27
N HIS A 373 -34.59 -16.96 -13.85
CA HIS A 373 -33.36 -16.64 -14.59
C HIS A 373 -32.16 -17.52 -14.20
N LEU A 374 -31.96 -17.80 -12.91
CA LEU A 374 -30.79 -18.51 -12.40
C LEU A 374 -31.03 -20.02 -12.27
N GLY A 375 -32.29 -20.44 -12.09
CA GLY A 375 -32.70 -21.85 -12.11
C GLY A 375 -31.84 -22.74 -11.21
N PRO A 376 -31.29 -23.86 -11.74
CA PRO A 376 -30.50 -24.82 -10.97
C PRO A 376 -29.26 -24.23 -10.27
N ARG A 377 -28.75 -23.06 -10.71
CA ARG A 377 -27.59 -22.42 -10.08
C ARG A 377 -27.84 -21.96 -8.64
N LEU A 378 -29.11 -21.72 -8.28
CA LEU A 378 -29.46 -21.37 -6.89
C LEU A 378 -29.46 -22.59 -5.96
N THR A 379 -29.64 -23.79 -6.51
CA THR A 379 -29.67 -25.05 -5.76
C THR A 379 -28.34 -25.79 -5.77
N ASP A 380 -27.53 -25.61 -6.82
CA ASP A 380 -26.20 -26.19 -6.93
C ASP A 380 -25.24 -25.57 -5.88
N PRO A 381 -24.58 -26.39 -5.02
CA PRO A 381 -23.71 -25.89 -3.96
C PRO A 381 -22.56 -24.99 -4.43
N ASP A 382 -21.92 -25.32 -5.55
CA ASP A 382 -20.73 -24.62 -6.05
C ASP A 382 -21.11 -23.27 -6.66
N HIS A 383 -22.16 -23.23 -7.49
CA HIS A 383 -22.70 -22.00 -8.05
C HIS A 383 -23.27 -21.08 -6.97
N ARG A 384 -23.96 -21.64 -5.98
CA ARG A 384 -24.51 -20.86 -4.86
C ARG A 384 -23.39 -20.22 -4.04
N PHE A 385 -22.33 -20.95 -3.71
CA PHE A 385 -21.18 -20.40 -3.01
C PHE A 385 -20.48 -19.31 -3.83
N ALA A 386 -20.26 -19.55 -5.13
CA ALA A 386 -19.68 -18.57 -6.05
C ALA A 386 -20.52 -17.27 -6.12
N LEU A 387 -21.84 -17.39 -6.23
CA LEU A 387 -22.78 -16.26 -6.19
C LEU A 387 -22.67 -15.50 -4.87
N GLU A 388 -22.69 -16.20 -3.74
CA GLU A 388 -22.61 -15.57 -2.42
C GLU A 388 -21.30 -14.79 -2.24
N ALA A 389 -20.16 -15.39 -2.59
CA ALA A 389 -18.86 -14.74 -2.54
C ALA A 389 -18.79 -13.51 -3.46
N ALA A 390 -19.23 -13.65 -4.72
CA ALA A 390 -19.25 -12.55 -5.69
C ALA A 390 -20.12 -11.38 -5.23
N LEU A 391 -21.34 -11.66 -4.75
CA LEU A 391 -22.29 -10.64 -4.29
C LEU A 391 -21.79 -9.91 -3.03
N ARG A 392 -21.18 -10.63 -2.08
CA ARG A 392 -20.55 -10.03 -0.90
C ARG A 392 -19.39 -9.12 -1.30
N SER A 393 -18.52 -9.57 -2.20
CA SER A 393 -17.37 -8.78 -2.64
C SER A 393 -17.79 -7.53 -3.43
N LEU A 394 -18.75 -7.64 -4.37
CA LEU A 394 -19.30 -6.48 -5.08
C LEU A 394 -19.93 -5.45 -4.14
N HIS A 395 -20.62 -5.91 -3.09
CA HIS A 395 -21.20 -5.02 -2.09
C HIS A 395 -20.13 -4.27 -1.28
N LEU A 396 -19.04 -4.95 -0.91
CA LEU A 396 -17.90 -4.32 -0.23
C LEU A 396 -17.23 -3.26 -1.12
N GLN A 397 -17.03 -3.56 -2.40
CA GLN A 397 -16.45 -2.62 -3.38
C GLN A 397 -17.36 -1.40 -3.60
N GLY A 398 -18.68 -1.59 -3.63
CA GLY A 398 -19.66 -0.52 -3.77
C GLY A 398 -19.72 0.45 -2.57
N ARG A 399 -19.22 0.05 -1.39
CA ARG A 399 -19.08 0.93 -0.23
C ARG A 399 -17.90 1.90 -0.37
N GLY A 400 -16.78 1.44 -0.90
CA GLY A 400 -15.59 2.30 -1.08
C GLY A 400 -15.72 3.31 -2.21
N GLY A 401 -16.53 3.04 -3.24
CA GLY A 401 -16.74 3.95 -4.37
C GLY A 401 -17.79 5.06 -4.18
N ARG A 402 -18.46 5.14 -3.02
CA ARG A 402 -19.51 6.16 -2.73
C ARG A 402 -19.01 7.32 -1.86
N GLY A 403 -17.69 7.53 -1.82
CA GLY A 403 -17.01 8.41 -0.85
C GLY A 403 -16.38 9.66 -1.43
#